data_AF-A0A9W7A2N1-F1
#
_entry.id   AF-A0A9W7A2N1-F1
#
_cell.length_a   1.000
_cell.length_b   1.000
_cell.length_c   1.000
_cell.angle_alpha   90.00
_cell.angle_beta   90.00
_cell.angle_gamma   90.00
#
_symmetry.space_group_name_H-M   'P 1'
#
loop_
_entity.id
_entity.type
_entity.pdbx_description
1 polymer ?
#
loop_
_entity_poly.entity_id
_entity_poly.type
_entity_poly.pdbx_seq_one_letter_code
_entity_poly.pdbx_strand_id
1 'polypeptide(L)' 'SGDIVAENVSLPADLGEGDYIAVHDAGAYTIAMFSAYNSRQKPTVFGVGEWEDGGGIEVGIMVEGEKIEDTLKGWGFE' A
#
# COMPACT_ATOMS: atom_id res chain seq x y z
N SER A 1 -17.52 11.91 7.31
CA SER A 1 -16.18 11.31 7.18
C SER A 1 -15.92 11.11 5.69
N GLY A 2 -14.72 11.43 5.19
CA GLY A 2 -14.38 11.26 3.76
C GLY A 2 -13.35 10.17 3.48
N ASP A 3 -12.68 9.64 4.53
CA ASP A 3 -11.68 8.59 4.42
C ASP A 3 -12.34 7.22 4.64
N ILE A 4 -13.07 6.76 3.63
CA ILE A 4 -13.77 5.48 3.60
C ILE A 4 -13.50 4.86 2.24
N VAL A 5 -12.88 3.67 2.22
CA VAL A 5 -12.54 2.97 0.98
C VAL A 5 -13.79 2.35 0.33
N ALA A 6 -14.68 1.77 1.12
CA ALA A 6 -15.94 1.18 0.66
C ALA A 6 -16.97 1.10 1.81
N GLU A 7 -18.25 1.11 1.45
CA GLU A 7 -19.37 0.97 2.38
C GLU A 7 -20.17 -0.29 2.05
N ASN A 8 -20.85 -0.85 3.05
CA ASN A 8 -21.74 -2.01 2.91
C ASN A 8 -21.05 -3.27 2.33
N VAL A 9 -19.76 -3.46 2.65
CA VAL A 9 -18.98 -4.64 2.26
C VAL A 9 -19.20 -5.76 3.27
N SER A 10 -19.46 -6.98 2.78
CA SER A 10 -19.50 -8.17 3.63
C SER A 10 -18.09 -8.65 3.95
N LEU A 11 -17.76 -8.76 5.22
CA LEU A 11 -16.49 -9.28 5.72
C LEU A 11 -16.73 -10.54 6.56
N PRO A 12 -15.72 -11.43 6.72
CA PRO A 12 -15.79 -12.55 7.64
C PRO A 12 -16.15 -12.11 9.06
N ALA A 13 -16.95 -12.91 9.76
CA ALA A 13 -17.45 -12.57 11.09
C ALA A 13 -16.38 -12.66 12.20
N ASP A 14 -15.25 -13.31 11.89
CA ASP A 14 -14.13 -13.59 12.79
C ASP A 14 -12.91 -12.68 12.52
N LEU A 15 -13.07 -11.60 11.76
CA LEU A 15 -12.00 -10.62 11.50
C LEU A 15 -11.50 -9.98 12.80
N GLY A 16 -10.18 -9.93 12.96
CA GLY A 16 -9.50 -9.38 14.14
C GLY A 16 -8.36 -8.43 13.80
N GLU A 17 -7.73 -7.89 14.85
CA GLU A 17 -6.52 -7.08 14.71
C GLU A 17 -5.38 -7.93 14.12
N GLY A 18 -4.71 -7.38 13.10
CA GLY A 18 -3.61 -8.05 12.41
C GLY A 18 -4.00 -8.76 11.11
N ASP A 19 -5.30 -8.94 10.85
CA ASP A 19 -5.77 -9.47 9.56
C ASP A 19 -5.53 -8.46 8.42
N TYR A 20 -5.27 -8.99 7.23
CA TYR A 20 -5.05 -8.20 6.03
C TYR A 20 -6.33 -8.07 5.21
N ILE A 21 -6.63 -6.85 4.78
CA ILE A 21 -7.68 -6.56 3.79
C ILE A 21 -7.00 -6.11 2.49
N ALA A 22 -7.42 -6.70 1.37
CA ALA A 22 -6.95 -6.33 0.04
C ALA A 22 -8.01 -5.50 -0.69
N VAL A 23 -7.57 -4.38 -1.28
CA VAL A 23 -8.38 -3.63 -2.25
C VAL A 23 -7.96 -4.09 -3.64
N HIS A 24 -8.88 -4.76 -4.34
CA HIS A 24 -8.65 -5.24 -5.70
C HIS A 24 -8.67 -4.10 -6.73
N ASP A 25 -8.11 -4.35 -7.91
CA ASP A 25 -8.11 -3.42 -9.05
C ASP A 25 -7.49 -2.04 -8.78
N ALA A 26 -6.62 -1.94 -7.76
CA ALA A 26 -5.93 -0.72 -7.36
C ALA A 26 -4.70 -0.35 -8.25
N GLY A 27 -4.54 -0.99 -9.40
CA GLY A 27 -3.38 -0.81 -10.28
C GLY A 27 -3.39 0.50 -11.07
N ALA A 28 -4.58 1.05 -11.33
CA ALA A 28 -4.75 2.31 -12.05
C ALA A 28 -5.32 3.39 -11.13
N TYR A 29 -4.89 4.64 -11.32
CA TYR A 29 -5.42 5.83 -10.63
C TYR A 29 -5.49 5.76 -9.09
N THR A 30 -4.68 4.91 -8.47
CA THR A 30 -4.60 4.80 -7.00
C THR A 30 -3.29 5.38 -6.49
N ILE A 31 -2.17 4.65 -6.55
CA ILE A 31 -0.85 5.16 -6.11
C ILE A 31 -0.43 6.42 -6.88
N ALA A 32 -0.84 6.56 -8.14
CA ALA A 32 -0.59 7.77 -8.95
C ALA A 32 -1.32 9.03 -8.42
N MET A 33 -2.39 8.85 -7.64
CA MET A 33 -3.17 9.92 -7.00
C MET A 33 -2.89 10.03 -5.50
N PHE A 34 -1.88 9.33 -4.99
CA PHE A 34 -1.51 9.37 -3.58
C PHE A 34 -1.21 10.80 -3.11
N SER A 35 -1.67 11.12 -1.90
CA SER A 35 -1.33 12.36 -1.20
C SER A 35 -0.80 12.02 0.20
N ALA A 36 0.12 12.84 0.70
CA ALA A 36 0.64 12.72 2.06
C ALA A 36 -0.34 13.30 3.11
N TYR A 37 -1.65 13.14 2.92
CA TYR A 37 -2.64 13.61 3.90
C TYR A 37 -2.33 13.01 5.29
N ASN A 38 -2.42 13.83 6.33
CA ASN A 38 -1.96 13.50 7.69
C ASN A 38 -0.48 13.08 7.78
N SER A 39 0.37 13.57 6.88
CA SER A 39 1.79 13.23 6.79
C SER A 39 2.03 11.72 6.68
N ARG A 40 1.11 10.99 6.04
CA ARG A 40 1.30 9.57 5.75
C ARG A 40 2.36 9.42 4.67
N GLN A 41 3.35 8.58 4.94
CA GLN A 41 4.41 8.19 4.02
C GLN A 41 3.84 7.37 2.86
N LYS A 42 4.38 7.57 1.65
CA LYS A 42 4.06 6.71 0.50
C LYS A 42 4.48 5.26 0.79
N PRO A 43 3.61 4.26 0.52
CA PRO A 43 3.91 2.87 0.87
C PRO A 43 4.95 2.24 -0.06
N THR A 44 5.61 1.19 0.42
CA THR A 44 6.43 0.28 -0.40
C THR A 44 5.57 -0.42 -1.44
N VAL A 45 6.06 -0.54 -2.67
CA VAL A 45 5.42 -1.33 -3.73
C VAL A 45 6.25 -2.59 -3.97
N PHE A 46 5.60 -3.74 -3.82
CA PHE A 46 6.21 -5.04 -4.07
C PHE A 46 5.81 -5.57 -5.45
N GLY A 47 6.76 -6.16 -6.15
CA GLY A 47 6.57 -6.94 -7.35
C GLY A 47 6.53 -8.40 -6.94
N VAL A 48 5.57 -9.14 -7.49
CA VAL A 48 5.42 -10.57 -7.25
C VAL A 48 5.52 -11.25 -8.60
N GLY A 49 6.45 -12.21 -8.71
CA GLY A 49 6.70 -12.99 -9.92
C GLY A 49 6.90 -14.46 -9.59
N GLU A 50 7.14 -15.26 -10.62
CA GLU A 50 7.52 -16.66 -10.48
C GLU A 50 9.04 -16.79 -10.64
N TRP A 51 9.64 -17.76 -9.95
CA TRP A 51 11.04 -18.10 -10.16
C TRP A 51 11.29 -18.57 -11.59
N GLU A 52 12.44 -18.24 -12.18
CA GLU A 52 12.80 -18.64 -13.54
C GLU A 52 12.83 -20.17 -13.75
N ASP A 53 13.03 -20.95 -12.68
CA ASP A 53 13.03 -22.42 -12.69
C ASP A 53 11.70 -23.07 -12.29
N GLY A 54 10.64 -22.27 -12.06
CA GLY A 54 9.30 -22.74 -11.71
C GLY A 54 9.16 -23.22 -10.26
N GLY A 55 10.14 -22.96 -9.39
CA GLY A 55 10.19 -23.47 -8.02
C GLY A 55 9.35 -22.71 -6.97
N GLY A 56 8.80 -21.53 -7.30
CA GLY A 56 8.03 -20.75 -6.32
C GLY A 56 7.72 -19.30 -6.73
N ILE A 57 7.28 -18.52 -5.76
CA ILE A 57 6.99 -17.08 -5.89
C ILE A 57 8.23 -16.29 -5.46
N GLU A 58 8.64 -15.33 -6.29
CA GLU A 58 9.64 -14.32 -5.95
C GLU A 58 8.92 -13.01 -5.61
N VAL A 59 9.34 -12.37 -4.51
CA VAL A 59 8.83 -11.06 -4.09
C VAL A 59 9.99 -10.09 -4.03
N GLY A 60 9.92 -9.04 -4.84
CA GLY A 60 10.92 -7.97 -4.89
C GLY A 60 10.33 -6.62 -4.48
N ILE A 61 11.15 -5.73 -3.96
CA ILE A 61 10.76 -4.33 -3.76
C ILE A 61 10.93 -3.60 -5.10
N MET A 62 9.83 -3.07 -5.65
CA MET A 62 9.84 -2.28 -6.88
C MET A 62 10.02 -0.80 -6.59
N VAL A 63 9.42 -0.34 -5.48
CA VAL A 63 9.55 1.04 -4.99
C VAL A 63 9.68 0.97 -3.48
N GLU A 64 10.75 1.52 -2.94
CA GLU A 64 10.91 1.65 -1.48
C GLU A 64 9.86 2.60 -0.92
N GLY A 65 9.26 2.22 0.21
CA GLY A 65 8.38 3.09 0.97
C GLY A 65 9.15 4.29 1.50
N GLU A 66 8.46 5.43 1.54
CA GLU A 66 9.03 6.69 2.00
C GLU A 66 9.36 6.63 3.49
N LYS A 67 10.49 7.22 3.91
CA LYS A 67 10.86 7.33 5.32
C LYS A 67 10.30 8.62 5.94
N ILE A 68 10.37 8.74 7.26
CA ILE A 68 9.84 9.92 7.97
C ILE A 68 10.55 11.18 7.48
N GLU A 69 11.87 11.08 7.29
CA GLU A 69 12.72 12.17 6.82
C GLU A 69 12.33 12.62 5.41
N ASP A 70 11.93 11.70 4.54
CA ASP A 70 11.50 12.02 3.18
C ASP A 70 10.18 12.79 3.18
N THR A 71 9.23 12.39 4.03
CA THR A 71 7.95 13.10 4.20
C THR A 71 8.17 14.49 4.79
N LEU A 72 9.05 14.63 5.77
CA LEU A 72 9.40 15.93 6.34
C LEU A 72 10.08 16.85 5.32
N LYS A 73 10.97 16.32 4.48
CA LYS A 73 11.54 17.06 3.34
C LYS A 73 10.47 17.49 2.35
N GLY A 74 9.48 16.65 2.07
CA GLY A 74 8.32 16.99 1.24
C GLY A 74 7.52 18.19 1.76
N TRP A 75 7.52 18.41 3.08
CA TRP A 75 6.93 19.59 3.72
C TRP A 75 7.89 20.79 3.85
N GLY A 76 9.14 20.66 3.43
CA GLY A 76 10.15 21.72 3.48
C GLY A 76 10.95 21.80 4.79
N PHE A 77 10.91 20.76 5.63
CA PHE A 77 11.82 20.64 6.78
C PHE A 77 13.17 20.06 6.32
N GLU A 78 14.27 20.59 6.87
CA GLU A 78 15.64 20.11 6.63
C GLU A 78 16.04 18.97 7.57
#